data_AF-A0ABD1J8L5-F1
#
_entry.id   AF-A0ABD1J8L5-F1
#
_cell.length_a   1.000
_cell.length_b   1.000
_cell.length_c   1.000
_cell.angle_alpha   90.00
_cell.angle_beta   90.00
_cell.angle_gamma   90.00
#
_symmetry.space_group_name_H-M   'P 1'
#
loop_
_entity.id
_entity.type
_entity.pdbx_description
1 polymer ?
#
loop_
_entity_poly.entity_id
_entity_poly.type
_entity_poly.pdbx_seq_one_letter_code
_entity_poly.pdbx_strand_id
1 'polypeptide(L)'
;MPATVNSKPLQRSRCYQFTTLNYYGEFFWRLFPHAFLILSLIVYALLGAVIFWKIEGGRKTSEVDQWEYRSFVSRLMAQANDSVPLDTMFKKVDRMLRKELKAIWLQHPDNWSYYGSLFFCCTVFTTVGYGEIYPVTVPGKLICILYAMVGIPLMLLVITDVGDILARLFSQGYQHLHKLVKHVRRRLLHRKRAAAEGTYTFSHEIVLREPLDIKQVIRTQASVKRKSVQLFNNVQIFERIIAHEKLGRSAPLQRWRSCPELNRGPPSHWPVLVLEGIGEDMERLNVPLMLILLVVSAYILFTGLLLKRWETDFSVFDSLYFCFITLTTIGFGDIVPSHPKYFMVTFIFIISGMAIMSMAFKLGQSTIVSCYRRCMLCISRGRVKYEVIQDD
;
A
#
# COMPACT_ATOMS: atom_id res chain seq x y z
N MET A 1 -18.88 76.20 20.39
CA MET A 1 -19.89 75.24 20.90
C MET A 1 -20.30 74.33 19.76
N PRO A 2 -20.46 73.02 20.00
CA PRO A 2 -20.12 71.98 19.04
C PRO A 2 -21.28 71.52 18.17
N ALA A 3 -20.96 71.09 16.94
CA ALA A 3 -21.85 70.30 16.09
C ALA A 3 -21.75 68.82 16.46
N THR A 4 -22.91 68.21 16.69
CA THR A 4 -23.14 66.80 17.03
C THR A 4 -22.69 65.87 15.90
N VAL A 5 -21.77 64.95 16.21
CA VAL A 5 -21.41 63.83 15.32
C VAL A 5 -22.45 62.73 15.46
N ASN A 6 -23.24 62.55 14.40
CA ASN A 6 -24.15 61.43 14.23
C ASN A 6 -23.33 60.14 14.03
N SER A 7 -23.57 59.15 14.89
CA SER A 7 -22.94 57.83 14.87
C SER A 7 -23.43 56.99 13.68
N LYS A 8 -22.50 56.30 13.01
CA LYS A 8 -22.76 55.32 11.95
C LYS A 8 -22.88 53.91 12.56
N PRO A 9 -24.08 53.32 12.72
CA PRO A 9 -24.20 51.91 13.10
C PRO A 9 -24.08 50.93 11.91
N LEU A 10 -24.22 51.37 10.65
CA LEU A 10 -24.32 50.47 9.49
C LEU A 10 -22.98 49.86 9.00
N GLN A 11 -21.83 50.42 9.36
CA GLN A 11 -20.54 49.98 8.83
C GLN A 11 -19.94 48.80 9.61
N ARG A 12 -20.41 48.57 10.85
CA ARG A 12 -19.92 47.50 11.72
C ARG A 12 -20.48 46.13 11.33
N SER A 13 -21.77 46.02 10.99
CA SER A 13 -22.38 44.74 10.57
C SER A 13 -21.79 44.16 9.29
N ARG A 14 -21.44 45.01 8.31
CA ARG A 14 -20.85 44.55 7.04
C ARG A 14 -19.45 43.95 7.21
N CYS A 15 -18.68 44.43 8.19
CA CYS A 15 -17.35 43.92 8.50
C CYS A 15 -17.41 42.54 9.19
N TYR A 16 -18.35 42.34 10.14
CA TYR A 16 -18.60 41.04 10.79
C TYR A 16 -19.15 39.97 9.82
N GLN A 17 -20.01 40.38 8.89
CA GLN A 17 -20.57 39.47 7.88
C GLN A 17 -19.53 39.06 6.82
N PHE A 18 -18.55 39.91 6.53
CA PHE A 18 -17.43 39.58 5.63
C PHE A 18 -16.35 38.72 6.30
N THR A 19 -16.09 38.91 7.60
CA THR A 19 -15.16 38.05 8.37
C THR A 19 -15.74 36.66 8.63
N THR A 20 -17.03 36.54 8.91
CA THR A 20 -17.69 35.22 9.08
C THR A 20 -17.78 34.45 7.77
N LEU A 21 -18.09 35.10 6.64
CA LEU A 21 -18.14 34.43 5.32
C LEU A 21 -16.78 33.87 4.88
N ASN A 22 -15.68 34.59 5.18
CA ASN A 22 -14.32 34.08 4.96
C ASN A 22 -13.96 32.94 5.91
N TYR A 23 -14.42 32.97 7.17
CA TYR A 23 -14.19 31.90 8.13
C TYR A 23 -14.88 30.59 7.73
N TYR A 24 -16.14 30.65 7.29
CA TYR A 24 -16.85 29.48 6.75
C TYR A 24 -16.23 28.98 5.43
N GLY A 25 -15.71 29.88 4.59
CA GLY A 25 -14.99 29.54 3.37
C GLY A 25 -13.69 28.79 3.63
N GLU A 26 -12.83 29.30 4.51
CA GLU A 26 -11.56 28.66 4.93
C GLU A 26 -11.80 27.30 5.60
N PHE A 27 -12.80 27.21 6.49
CA PHE A 27 -13.18 25.95 7.13
C PHE A 27 -13.70 24.92 6.10
N PHE A 28 -14.53 25.35 5.16
CA PHE A 28 -15.03 24.50 4.07
C PHE A 28 -13.89 23.95 3.22
N TRP A 29 -12.92 24.79 2.84
CA TRP A 29 -11.76 24.35 2.04
C TRP A 29 -10.79 23.44 2.79
N ARG A 30 -10.75 23.54 4.13
CA ARG A 30 -9.99 22.61 4.98
C ARG A 30 -10.67 21.24 5.13
N LEU A 31 -12.01 21.19 5.17
CA LEU A 31 -12.78 19.94 5.28
C LEU A 31 -12.99 19.25 3.92
N PHE A 32 -12.97 20.01 2.83
CA PHE A 32 -13.22 19.54 1.47
C PHE A 32 -12.37 18.31 1.06
N PRO A 33 -11.05 18.25 1.32
CA PRO A 33 -10.22 17.08 0.98
C PRO A 33 -10.66 15.79 1.67
N HIS A 34 -11.08 15.88 2.93
CA HIS A 34 -11.54 14.73 3.71
C HIS A 34 -12.93 14.28 3.25
N ALA A 35 -13.85 15.23 3.06
CA ALA A 35 -15.19 14.94 2.54
C ALA A 35 -15.15 14.36 1.12
N PHE A 36 -14.25 14.86 0.26
CA PHE A 36 -14.05 14.34 -1.10
C PHE A 36 -13.56 12.88 -1.08
N LEU A 37 -12.68 12.51 -0.14
CA LEU A 37 -12.16 11.15 -0.02
C LEU A 37 -13.28 10.19 0.40
N ILE A 38 -14.04 10.57 1.44
CA ILE A 38 -15.19 9.80 1.93
C ILE A 38 -16.23 9.63 0.81
N LEU A 39 -16.57 10.71 0.11
CA LEU A 39 -17.51 10.67 -1.01
C LEU A 39 -17.02 9.74 -2.13
N SER A 40 -15.73 9.79 -2.46
CA SER A 40 -15.15 8.90 -3.49
C SER A 40 -15.26 7.42 -3.11
N LEU A 41 -15.12 7.09 -1.82
CA LEU A 41 -15.29 5.72 -1.31
C LEU A 41 -16.75 5.26 -1.41
N ILE A 42 -17.71 6.13 -1.07
CA ILE A 42 -19.14 5.83 -1.21
C ILE A 42 -19.48 5.56 -2.68
N VAL A 43 -19.00 6.40 -3.60
CA VAL A 43 -19.21 6.20 -5.04
C VAL A 43 -18.59 4.88 -5.53
N TYR A 44 -17.38 4.56 -5.08
CA TYR A 44 -16.74 3.27 -5.40
C TYR A 44 -17.56 2.08 -4.92
N ALA A 45 -18.11 2.13 -3.71
CA ALA A 45 -18.98 1.08 -3.18
C ALA A 45 -20.28 0.94 -3.98
N LEU A 46 -20.91 2.05 -4.37
CA LEU A 46 -22.12 2.03 -5.22
C LEU A 46 -21.84 1.45 -6.60
N LEU A 47 -20.70 1.79 -7.21
CA LEU A 47 -20.27 1.20 -8.48
C LEU A 47 -20.03 -0.31 -8.34
N GLY A 48 -19.34 -0.74 -7.27
CA GLY A 48 -19.15 -2.15 -6.96
C GLY A 48 -20.48 -2.90 -6.77
N ALA A 49 -21.43 -2.29 -6.07
CA ALA A 49 -22.77 -2.86 -5.88
C ALA A 49 -23.50 -3.09 -7.21
N VAL A 50 -23.44 -2.12 -8.14
CA VAL A 50 -24.04 -2.28 -9.49
C VAL A 50 -23.35 -3.39 -10.29
N ILE A 51 -22.01 -3.47 -10.23
CA ILE A 51 -21.23 -4.50 -10.92
C ILE A 51 -21.62 -5.89 -10.43
N PHE A 52 -21.55 -6.13 -9.12
CA PHE A 52 -21.89 -7.44 -8.55
C PHE A 52 -23.37 -7.77 -8.66
N TRP A 53 -24.27 -6.80 -8.51
CA TRP A 53 -25.69 -7.01 -8.74
C TRP A 53 -25.98 -7.47 -10.18
N LYS A 54 -25.25 -6.93 -11.17
CA LYS A 54 -25.43 -7.32 -12.57
C LYS A 54 -24.76 -8.65 -12.93
N ILE A 55 -23.58 -8.92 -12.38
CA ILE A 55 -22.82 -10.15 -12.64
C ILE A 55 -23.43 -11.33 -11.88
N GLU A 56 -23.60 -11.20 -10.56
CA GLU A 56 -24.07 -12.28 -9.69
C GLU A 56 -25.59 -12.28 -9.52
N GLY A 57 -26.24 -11.11 -9.45
CA GLY A 57 -27.69 -11.02 -9.27
C GLY A 57 -28.51 -11.50 -10.47
N GLY A 58 -27.89 -11.56 -11.65
CA GLY A 58 -28.46 -12.15 -12.87
C GLY A 58 -28.11 -13.61 -13.09
N ARG A 59 -27.28 -14.22 -12.24
CA ARG A 59 -26.86 -15.62 -12.36
C ARG A 59 -28.09 -16.51 -12.10
N LYS A 60 -28.74 -16.94 -13.18
CA LYS A 60 -29.68 -18.08 -13.13
C LYS A 60 -28.84 -19.26 -12.64
N THR A 61 -29.22 -19.84 -11.51
CA THR A 61 -28.60 -21.05 -10.96
C THR A 61 -28.47 -22.03 -12.13
N SER A 62 -27.24 -22.43 -12.48
CA SER A 62 -27.06 -23.40 -13.56
C SER A 62 -27.96 -24.60 -13.24
N GLU A 63 -28.63 -25.15 -14.24
CA GLU A 63 -29.37 -26.43 -14.07
C GLU A 63 -28.47 -27.48 -13.42
N VAL A 64 -27.15 -27.30 -13.57
CA VAL A 64 -26.08 -28.03 -12.88
C VAL A 64 -26.12 -27.98 -11.35
N ASP A 65 -25.90 -26.80 -10.77
CA ASP A 65 -25.88 -26.58 -9.32
C ASP A 65 -27.23 -26.97 -8.67
N GLN A 66 -28.32 -26.79 -9.42
CA GLN A 66 -29.65 -27.18 -8.96
C GLN A 66 -29.89 -28.70 -9.02
N TRP A 67 -29.33 -29.43 -10.00
CA TRP A 67 -29.42 -30.89 -10.02
C TRP A 67 -28.53 -31.53 -8.95
N GLU A 68 -27.36 -30.97 -8.63
CA GLU A 68 -26.52 -31.48 -7.54
C GLU A 68 -27.22 -31.37 -6.19
N TYR A 69 -27.77 -30.20 -5.89
CA TYR A 69 -28.56 -29.98 -4.68
C TYR A 69 -29.78 -30.93 -4.64
N ARG A 70 -30.54 -31.03 -5.74
CA ARG A 70 -31.70 -31.93 -5.82
C ARG A 70 -31.31 -33.40 -5.72
N SER A 71 -30.17 -33.80 -6.30
CA SER A 71 -29.64 -35.16 -6.26
C SER A 71 -29.15 -35.54 -4.87
N PHE A 72 -28.51 -34.62 -4.16
CA PHE A 72 -28.12 -34.78 -2.76
C PHE A 72 -29.35 -34.96 -1.87
N VAL A 73 -30.32 -34.06 -1.99
CA VAL A 73 -31.58 -34.14 -1.23
C VAL A 73 -32.36 -35.41 -1.56
N SER A 74 -32.40 -35.83 -2.83
CA SER A 74 -33.08 -37.06 -3.25
C SER A 74 -32.39 -38.32 -2.73
N ARG A 75 -31.06 -38.34 -2.64
CA ARG A 75 -30.31 -39.45 -2.03
C ARG A 75 -30.59 -39.56 -0.53
N LEU A 76 -30.62 -38.41 0.16
CA LEU A 76 -30.96 -38.30 1.57
C LEU A 76 -32.39 -38.80 1.85
N MET A 77 -33.32 -38.54 0.92
CA MET A 77 -34.70 -39.02 0.98
C MET A 77 -34.86 -40.48 0.56
N ALA A 78 -34.04 -40.98 -0.37
CA ALA A 78 -34.06 -42.38 -0.79
C ALA A 78 -33.58 -43.31 0.34
N GLN A 79 -32.61 -42.87 1.16
CA GLN A 79 -32.21 -43.57 2.39
C GLN A 79 -33.25 -43.48 3.53
N ALA A 80 -34.22 -42.56 3.42
CA ALA A 80 -35.26 -42.37 4.43
C ALA A 80 -36.50 -43.25 4.20
N ASN A 81 -36.53 -44.08 3.16
CA ASN A 81 -37.68 -44.91 2.84
C ASN A 81 -37.52 -46.33 3.37
N ASP A 82 -37.97 -46.53 4.61
CA ASP A 82 -38.91 -47.62 4.86
C ASP A 82 -39.96 -47.16 5.89
N SER A 83 -41.21 -47.05 5.42
CA SER A 83 -42.49 -47.06 6.17
C SER A 83 -43.10 -45.76 6.77
N VAL A 84 -42.81 -44.56 6.25
CA VAL A 84 -43.56 -43.33 6.63
C VAL A 84 -44.21 -42.65 5.42
N PRO A 85 -45.49 -42.18 5.49
CA PRO A 85 -46.14 -41.49 4.38
C PRO A 85 -45.38 -40.22 3.96
N LEU A 86 -44.94 -40.21 2.70
CA LEU A 86 -43.94 -39.30 2.12
C LEU A 86 -44.29 -37.80 2.29
N ASP A 87 -45.57 -37.44 2.19
CA ASP A 87 -46.06 -36.06 2.33
C ASP A 87 -45.87 -35.47 3.74
N THR A 88 -45.80 -36.33 4.74
CA THR A 88 -45.61 -35.95 6.15
C THR A 88 -44.13 -35.84 6.52
N MET A 89 -43.26 -36.61 5.85
CA MET A 89 -41.80 -36.55 6.03
C MET A 89 -41.22 -35.27 5.41
N PHE A 90 -41.61 -34.95 4.17
CA PHE A 90 -41.14 -33.75 3.47
C PHE A 90 -41.54 -32.46 4.19
N LYS A 91 -42.80 -32.31 4.61
CA LYS A 91 -43.27 -31.13 5.37
C LYS A 91 -42.66 -30.99 6.77
N LYS A 92 -41.92 -32.00 7.27
CA LYS A 92 -41.25 -32.03 8.58
C LYS A 92 -39.75 -31.73 8.44
N VAL A 93 -39.08 -32.30 7.42
CA VAL A 93 -37.69 -31.96 7.04
C VAL A 93 -37.59 -30.50 6.57
N ASP A 94 -38.53 -30.05 5.75
CA ASP A 94 -38.56 -28.69 5.20
C ASP A 94 -38.82 -27.60 6.27
N ARG A 95 -39.42 -28.00 7.40
CA ARG A 95 -39.66 -27.12 8.57
C ARG A 95 -38.51 -27.17 9.58
N MET A 96 -37.79 -28.29 9.68
CA MET A 96 -36.59 -28.45 10.50
C MET A 96 -35.38 -27.73 9.90
N LEU A 97 -35.16 -27.82 8.58
CA LEU A 97 -34.05 -27.12 7.90
C LEU A 97 -34.13 -25.59 8.05
N ARG A 98 -35.34 -25.03 7.95
CA ARG A 98 -35.58 -23.56 7.99
C ARG A 98 -35.58 -22.96 9.41
N LYS A 99 -35.65 -23.79 10.47
CA LYS A 99 -35.67 -23.32 11.87
C LYS A 99 -34.42 -23.68 12.68
N GLU A 100 -33.67 -24.73 12.30
CA GLU A 100 -32.65 -25.33 13.18
C GLU A 100 -31.20 -25.35 12.66
N LEU A 101 -30.89 -24.93 11.42
CA LEU A 101 -29.50 -24.89 10.98
C LEU A 101 -28.76 -23.71 11.64
N LYS A 102 -28.40 -23.87 12.92
CA LYS A 102 -27.52 -22.94 13.62
C LYS A 102 -26.11 -23.17 13.09
N ALA A 103 -25.36 -22.09 12.86
CA ALA A 103 -23.98 -22.16 12.41
C ALA A 103 -23.10 -23.09 13.29
N ILE A 104 -23.49 -23.28 14.56
CA ILE A 104 -22.89 -24.21 15.53
C ILE A 104 -22.84 -25.68 15.03
N TRP A 105 -23.81 -26.14 14.24
CA TRP A 105 -23.86 -27.53 13.75
C TRP A 105 -22.83 -27.82 12.65
N LEU A 106 -22.28 -26.79 12.02
CA LEU A 106 -21.19 -26.91 11.06
C LEU A 106 -19.83 -27.08 11.75
N GLN A 107 -19.77 -26.90 13.08
CA GLN A 107 -18.55 -27.09 13.87
C GLN A 107 -18.57 -28.48 14.52
N HIS A 108 -17.74 -29.40 14.02
CA HIS A 108 -17.52 -30.70 14.65
C HIS A 108 -16.28 -30.64 15.55
N PRO A 109 -16.25 -31.32 16.72
CA PRO A 109 -15.05 -31.40 17.57
C PRO A 109 -13.79 -31.89 16.82
N ASP A 110 -13.97 -32.71 15.79
CA ASP A 110 -12.88 -33.25 14.97
C ASP A 110 -12.13 -32.17 14.17
N ASN A 111 -12.77 -31.02 13.92
CA ASN A 111 -12.12 -29.87 13.26
C ASN A 111 -11.07 -29.22 14.17
N TRP A 112 -11.19 -29.38 15.50
CA TRP A 112 -10.26 -28.85 16.50
C TRP A 112 -9.07 -29.78 16.76
N SER A 113 -8.41 -30.23 15.70
CA SER A 113 -7.09 -30.86 15.80
C SER A 113 -6.03 -29.85 16.23
N TYR A 114 -4.83 -30.28 16.64
CA TYR A 114 -3.73 -29.36 16.95
C TYR A 114 -3.42 -28.43 15.77
N TYR A 115 -3.35 -28.99 14.55
CA TYR A 115 -3.10 -28.22 13.33
C TYR A 115 -4.28 -27.33 12.94
N GLY A 116 -5.52 -27.78 13.14
CA GLY A 116 -6.73 -26.96 12.93
C GLY A 116 -6.83 -25.80 13.93
N SER A 117 -6.42 -26.01 15.17
CA SER A 117 -6.34 -24.97 16.21
C SER A 117 -5.23 -23.97 15.90
N LEU A 118 -4.07 -24.45 15.42
CA LEU A 118 -2.98 -23.59 14.98
C LEU A 118 -3.42 -22.75 13.76
N PHE A 119 -4.13 -23.36 12.80
CA PHE A 119 -4.71 -22.64 11.66
C PHE A 119 -5.67 -21.54 12.13
N PHE A 120 -6.58 -21.86 13.03
CA PHE A 120 -7.47 -20.87 13.63
C PHE A 120 -6.69 -19.71 14.26
N CYS A 121 -5.73 -20.00 15.14
CA CYS A 121 -4.87 -18.98 15.77
C CYS A 121 -4.18 -18.09 14.73
N CYS A 122 -3.55 -18.70 13.73
CA CYS A 122 -2.94 -18.05 12.58
C CYS A 122 -3.89 -17.09 11.87
N THR A 123 -5.10 -17.53 11.52
CA THR A 123 -6.10 -16.68 10.84
C THR A 123 -6.60 -15.51 11.69
N VAL A 124 -6.62 -15.66 13.03
CA VAL A 124 -7.05 -14.61 13.96
C VAL A 124 -6.03 -13.49 14.05
N PHE A 125 -4.75 -13.80 14.34
CA PHE A 125 -3.76 -12.73 14.46
C PHE A 125 -3.36 -12.12 13.12
N THR A 126 -3.52 -12.86 12.01
CA THR A 126 -3.33 -12.32 10.64
C THR A 126 -4.52 -11.54 10.12
N THR A 127 -5.64 -11.49 10.85
CA THR A 127 -6.88 -10.79 10.46
C THR A 127 -7.51 -11.27 9.14
N VAL A 128 -7.13 -12.47 8.67
CA VAL A 128 -7.75 -13.08 7.46
C VAL A 128 -9.14 -13.60 7.78
N GLY A 129 -9.27 -14.40 8.85
CA GLY A 129 -10.56 -14.82 9.40
C GLY A 129 -11.54 -15.54 8.45
N TYR A 130 -11.14 -16.66 7.82
CA TYR A 130 -11.99 -17.44 6.90
C TYR A 130 -13.36 -17.87 7.44
N GLY A 131 -13.51 -17.98 8.77
CA GLY A 131 -14.79 -18.35 9.38
C GLY A 131 -15.16 -19.84 9.27
N GLU A 132 -14.29 -20.69 8.74
CA GLU A 132 -14.49 -22.14 8.70
C GLU A 132 -14.38 -22.79 10.10
N ILE A 133 -13.43 -22.33 10.93
CA ILE A 133 -13.27 -22.77 12.32
C ILE A 133 -13.40 -21.54 13.22
N TYR A 134 -14.31 -21.59 14.21
CA TYR A 134 -14.51 -20.49 15.14
C TYR A 134 -15.04 -20.96 16.51
N PRO A 135 -14.72 -20.25 17.60
CA PRO A 135 -15.12 -20.65 18.94
C PRO A 135 -16.63 -20.47 19.13
N VAL A 136 -17.33 -21.56 19.42
CA VAL A 136 -18.76 -21.54 19.75
C VAL A 136 -19.01 -21.31 21.23
N THR A 137 -18.07 -21.70 22.09
CA THR A 137 -18.19 -21.61 23.56
C THR A 137 -17.97 -20.18 24.07
N VAL A 138 -18.71 -19.78 25.11
CA VAL A 138 -18.50 -18.50 25.81
C VAL A 138 -17.05 -18.31 26.28
N PRO A 139 -16.41 -19.28 26.98
CA PRO A 139 -15.00 -19.16 27.35
C PRO A 139 -14.07 -19.09 26.13
N GLY A 140 -14.33 -19.86 25.06
CA GLY A 140 -13.53 -19.81 23.83
C GLY A 140 -13.60 -18.44 23.14
N LYS A 141 -14.77 -17.81 23.11
CA LYS A 141 -14.95 -16.44 22.60
C LYS A 141 -14.20 -15.41 23.43
N LEU A 142 -14.24 -15.52 24.76
CA LEU A 142 -13.51 -14.63 25.65
C LEU A 142 -11.99 -14.74 25.44
N ILE A 143 -11.47 -15.97 25.38
CA ILE A 143 -10.04 -16.23 25.10
C ILE A 143 -9.67 -15.72 23.71
N CYS A 144 -10.53 -15.90 22.70
CA CYS A 144 -10.30 -15.40 21.35
C CYS A 144 -10.18 -13.87 21.30
N ILE A 145 -11.00 -13.14 22.05
CA ILE A 145 -10.92 -11.68 22.15
C ILE A 145 -9.55 -11.29 22.74
N LEU A 146 -9.17 -11.89 23.88
CA LEU A 146 -7.89 -11.59 24.52
C LEU A 146 -6.69 -11.94 23.62
N TYR A 147 -6.78 -13.07 22.92
CA TYR A 147 -5.76 -13.51 21.96
C TYR A 147 -5.62 -12.54 20.79
N ALA A 148 -6.73 -12.09 20.20
CA ALA A 148 -6.72 -11.14 19.08
C ALA A 148 -6.15 -9.77 19.49
N MET A 149 -6.44 -9.29 20.71
CA MET A 149 -5.91 -8.01 21.20
C MET A 149 -4.37 -7.98 21.25
N VAL A 150 -3.72 -9.10 21.56
CA VAL A 150 -2.25 -9.20 21.61
C VAL A 150 -1.69 -9.62 20.25
N GLY A 151 -2.36 -10.54 19.56
CA GLY A 151 -1.92 -11.11 18.30
C GLY A 151 -1.91 -10.11 17.15
N ILE A 152 -2.96 -9.29 16.99
CA ILE A 152 -3.07 -8.35 15.87
C ILE A 152 -1.96 -7.29 15.91
N PRO A 153 -1.68 -6.59 17.03
CA PRO A 153 -0.56 -5.65 17.11
C PRO A 153 0.79 -6.32 16.86
N LEU A 154 1.00 -7.52 17.41
CA LEU A 154 2.24 -8.29 17.18
C LEU A 154 2.41 -8.61 15.69
N MET A 155 1.34 -9.03 15.02
CA MET A 155 1.37 -9.32 13.58
C MET A 155 1.66 -8.06 12.76
N LEU A 156 1.04 -6.92 13.08
CA LEU A 156 1.30 -5.65 12.40
C LEU A 156 2.76 -5.22 12.53
N LEU A 157 3.37 -5.44 13.71
CA LEU A 157 4.79 -5.18 13.93
C LEU A 157 5.66 -6.07 13.05
N VAL A 158 5.37 -7.38 13.00
CA VAL A 158 6.10 -8.33 12.13
C VAL A 158 5.95 -7.98 10.66
N ILE A 159 4.73 -7.68 10.19
CA ILE A 159 4.49 -7.29 8.80
C ILE A 159 5.24 -6.01 8.44
N THR A 160 5.31 -5.05 9.37
CA THR A 160 6.02 -3.77 9.16
C THR A 160 7.52 -4.00 9.03
N ASP A 161 8.11 -4.75 9.97
CA ASP A 161 9.55 -5.05 9.97
C ASP A 161 9.98 -5.86 8.74
N VAL A 162 9.28 -6.97 8.45
CA VAL A 162 9.56 -7.79 7.27
C VAL A 162 9.30 -7.00 5.98
N GLY A 163 8.26 -6.17 5.95
CA GLY A 163 7.95 -5.29 4.82
C GLY A 163 9.07 -4.29 4.52
N ASP A 164 9.71 -3.73 5.55
CA ASP A 164 10.82 -2.77 5.38
C ASP A 164 12.11 -3.47 4.94
N ILE A 165 12.36 -4.68 5.43
CA ILE A 165 13.47 -5.52 4.95
C ILE A 165 13.27 -5.84 3.46
N LEU A 166 12.07 -6.26 3.06
CA LEU A 166 11.73 -6.55 1.67
C LEU A 166 11.83 -5.31 0.78
N ALA A 167 11.36 -4.15 1.26
CA ALA A 167 11.48 -2.88 0.54
C ALA A 167 12.95 -2.53 0.24
N ARG A 168 13.84 -2.71 1.22
CA ARG A 168 15.29 -2.48 1.06
C ARG A 168 15.90 -3.43 0.05
N LEU A 169 15.64 -4.73 0.18
CA LEU A 169 16.14 -5.75 -0.75
C LEU A 169 15.65 -5.48 -2.18
N PHE A 170 14.38 -5.13 -2.32
CA PHE A 170 13.78 -4.79 -3.60
C PHE A 170 14.41 -3.54 -4.21
N SER A 171 14.59 -2.47 -3.43
CA SER A 171 15.20 -1.22 -3.88
C SER A 171 16.66 -1.42 -4.31
N GLN A 172 17.43 -2.19 -3.54
CA GLN A 172 18.79 -2.58 -3.91
C GLN A 172 18.80 -3.39 -5.21
N GLY A 173 17.95 -4.42 -5.30
CA GLY A 173 17.80 -5.25 -6.50
C GLY A 173 17.41 -4.43 -7.73
N TYR A 174 16.48 -3.48 -7.59
CA TYR A 174 16.05 -2.58 -8.65
C TYR A 174 17.19 -1.67 -9.12
N GLN A 175 17.97 -1.09 -8.20
CA GLN A 175 19.12 -0.26 -8.58
C GLN A 175 20.19 -1.07 -9.30
N HIS A 176 20.47 -2.30 -8.86
CA HIS A 176 21.39 -3.20 -9.53
C HIS A 176 20.88 -3.57 -10.93
N LEU A 177 19.62 -3.95 -11.06
CA LEU A 177 19.00 -4.28 -12.34
C LEU A 177 19.00 -3.07 -13.29
N HIS A 178 18.62 -1.89 -12.81
CA HIS A 178 18.63 -0.66 -13.61
C HIS A 178 20.04 -0.30 -14.09
N LYS A 179 21.06 -0.44 -13.23
CA LYS A 179 22.47 -0.28 -13.64
C LYS A 179 22.84 -1.31 -14.71
N LEU A 180 22.51 -2.60 -14.53
CA LEU A 180 22.79 -3.66 -15.50
C LEU A 180 22.11 -3.42 -16.85
N VAL A 181 20.81 -3.11 -16.85
CA VAL A 181 20.04 -2.79 -18.06
C VAL A 181 20.63 -1.58 -18.77
N LYS A 182 21.03 -0.53 -18.05
CA LYS A 182 21.70 0.65 -18.63
C LYS A 182 23.04 0.28 -19.26
N HIS A 183 23.84 -0.59 -18.65
CA HIS A 183 25.09 -1.08 -19.21
C HIS A 183 24.85 -1.92 -20.48
N VAL A 184 23.90 -2.86 -20.44
CA VAL A 184 23.55 -3.71 -21.59
C VAL A 184 22.99 -2.87 -22.75
N ARG A 185 22.09 -1.93 -22.47
CA ARG A 185 21.53 -1.01 -23.47
C ARG A 185 22.60 -0.16 -24.13
N ARG A 186 23.58 0.34 -23.37
CA ARG A 186 24.74 1.06 -23.93
C ARG A 186 25.56 0.15 -24.84
N ARG A 187 25.87 -1.09 -24.43
CA ARG A 187 26.62 -2.05 -25.26
C ARG A 187 25.87 -2.41 -26.55
N LEU A 188 24.56 -2.65 -26.48
CA LEU A 188 23.72 -2.94 -27.65
C LEU A 188 23.65 -1.74 -28.61
N LEU A 189 23.55 -0.52 -28.09
CA LEU A 189 23.55 0.70 -28.90
C LEU A 189 24.92 0.92 -29.58
N HIS A 190 26.03 0.66 -28.87
CA HIS A 190 27.37 0.71 -29.46
C HIS A 190 27.56 -0.34 -30.55
N ARG A 191 27.09 -1.59 -30.35
CA ARG A 191 27.13 -2.62 -31.40
C ARG A 191 26.28 -2.27 -32.62
N LYS A 192 25.08 -1.70 -32.43
CA LYS A 192 24.25 -1.22 -33.55
C LYS A 192 24.90 -0.07 -34.31
N ARG A 193 25.59 0.86 -33.63
CA ARG A 193 26.34 1.95 -34.27
C ARG A 193 27.55 1.43 -35.05
N ALA A 194 28.34 0.52 -34.47
CA ALA A 194 29.47 -0.11 -35.15
C ALA A 194 29.04 -0.92 -36.39
N ALA A 195 27.89 -1.61 -36.33
CA ALA A 195 27.32 -2.32 -37.48
C ALA A 195 26.80 -1.35 -38.57
N ALA A 196 26.26 -0.19 -38.19
CA ALA A 196 25.85 0.84 -39.14
C ALA A 196 27.05 1.55 -39.80
N GLU A 197 28.13 1.80 -39.04
CA GLU A 197 29.38 2.38 -39.56
C GLU A 197 30.11 1.43 -40.51
N GLY A 198 29.99 0.10 -40.33
CA GLY A 198 30.53 -0.91 -41.25
C GLY A 198 29.86 -0.97 -42.63
N THR A 199 28.77 -0.20 -42.86
CA THR A 199 28.08 -0.13 -44.17
C THR A 199 28.46 1.13 -44.98
N TYR A 200 29.29 2.02 -44.42
CA TYR A 200 29.82 3.20 -45.14
C TYR A 200 31.33 3.06 -45.30
N THR A 201 31.76 2.30 -46.30
CA THR A 201 33.15 2.36 -46.73
C THR A 201 33.38 3.61 -47.61
N PHE A 202 34.43 4.34 -47.23
CA PHE A 202 35.33 5.14 -48.09
C PHE A 202 35.10 6.66 -48.23
N SER A 203 36.24 7.37 -48.12
CA SER A 203 36.52 8.80 -48.35
C SER A 203 36.17 9.81 -47.27
N HIS A 204 37.07 10.00 -46.30
CA HIS A 204 37.87 11.23 -46.25
C HIS A 204 39.06 11.05 -45.29
N GLU A 205 40.25 11.33 -45.80
CA GLU A 205 41.47 11.50 -45.02
C GLU A 205 41.27 12.68 -44.05
N ILE A 206 41.05 12.37 -42.77
CA ILE A 206 41.02 13.37 -41.70
C ILE A 206 42.43 13.38 -41.11
N VAL A 207 43.17 14.44 -41.43
CA VAL A 207 44.42 14.81 -40.76
C VAL A 207 44.19 14.79 -39.25
N LEU A 208 44.83 13.84 -38.56
CA LEU A 208 44.87 13.76 -37.11
C LEU A 208 45.57 15.02 -36.57
N ARG A 209 44.78 16.00 -36.12
CA ARG A 209 45.28 17.09 -35.28
C ARG A 209 45.26 16.59 -33.84
N GLU A 210 46.41 16.61 -33.18
CA GLU A 210 46.56 16.25 -31.77
C GLU A 210 45.50 16.93 -30.89
N PRO A 211 44.99 16.27 -29.82
CA PRO A 211 43.98 16.84 -28.96
C PRO A 211 44.55 18.08 -28.25
N LEU A 212 43.98 19.25 -28.53
CA LEU A 212 44.31 20.46 -27.78
C LEU A 212 44.01 20.24 -26.29
N ASP A 213 45.02 20.49 -25.46
CA ASP A 213 44.92 20.52 -24.00
C ASP A 213 43.79 21.45 -23.56
N ILE A 214 42.98 21.00 -22.59
CA ILE A 214 41.86 21.73 -21.99
C ILE A 214 42.32 23.11 -21.48
N LYS A 215 43.58 23.23 -21.03
CA LYS A 215 44.17 24.51 -20.62
C LYS A 215 44.28 25.50 -21.79
N GLN A 216 44.49 25.03 -23.01
CA GLN A 216 44.62 25.88 -24.20
C GLN A 216 43.24 26.38 -24.70
N VAL A 217 42.21 25.56 -24.56
CA VAL A 217 40.80 25.93 -24.88
C VAL A 217 40.26 26.95 -23.88
N ILE A 218 40.62 26.81 -22.59
CA ILE A 218 40.25 27.79 -21.54
C ILE A 218 40.97 29.14 -21.75
N ARG A 219 42.21 29.13 -22.29
CA ARG A 219 42.94 30.38 -22.60
C ARG A 219 42.39 31.13 -23.82
N THR A 220 41.82 30.43 -24.80
CA THR A 220 41.30 31.03 -26.05
C THR A 220 39.89 31.60 -25.90
N GLN A 221 39.14 31.17 -24.89
CA GLN A 221 37.77 31.61 -24.65
C GLN A 221 37.72 32.79 -23.64
N ALA A 222 37.86 34.02 -24.14
CA ALA A 222 37.75 35.24 -23.32
C ALA A 222 36.40 35.37 -22.57
N SER A 223 35.33 34.79 -23.13
CA SER A 223 33.98 34.78 -22.53
C SER A 223 33.89 33.87 -21.29
N VAL A 224 34.61 32.73 -21.29
CA VAL A 224 34.65 31.78 -20.17
C VAL A 224 35.48 32.35 -19.01
N LYS A 225 36.58 33.06 -19.33
CA LYS A 225 37.40 33.77 -18.33
C LYS A 225 36.61 34.86 -17.59
N ARG A 226 35.73 35.59 -18.28
CA ARG A 226 34.91 36.64 -17.66
C ARG A 226 33.87 36.05 -16.70
N LYS A 227 33.21 34.95 -17.08
CA LYS A 227 32.28 34.22 -16.21
C LYS A 227 32.97 33.55 -15.02
N SER A 228 34.17 32.98 -15.19
CA SER A 228 34.90 32.34 -14.09
C SER A 228 35.44 33.34 -13.06
N VAL A 229 35.94 34.49 -13.50
CA VAL A 229 36.37 35.58 -12.61
C VAL A 229 35.18 36.17 -11.84
N GLN A 230 34.02 36.33 -12.48
CA GLN A 230 32.81 36.79 -11.81
C GLN A 230 32.29 35.78 -10.77
N LEU A 231 32.34 34.48 -11.08
CA LEU A 231 31.96 33.43 -10.14
C LEU A 231 32.91 33.37 -8.94
N PHE A 232 34.22 33.51 -9.17
CA PHE A 232 35.24 33.49 -8.12
C PHE A 232 35.10 34.69 -7.17
N ASN A 233 34.82 35.89 -7.72
CA ASN A 233 34.54 37.07 -6.91
C ASN A 233 33.26 36.91 -6.07
N ASN A 234 32.20 36.32 -6.63
CA ASN A 234 30.96 36.07 -5.88
C ASN A 234 31.16 35.05 -4.75
N VAL A 235 31.96 34.00 -4.97
CA VAL A 235 32.30 33.02 -3.93
C VAL A 235 33.10 33.67 -2.80
N GLN A 236 34.06 34.55 -3.11
CA GLN A 236 34.82 35.27 -2.07
C GLN A 236 33.96 36.26 -1.27
N ILE A 237 32.95 36.87 -1.91
CA ILE A 237 31.99 37.74 -1.21
C ILE A 237 31.14 36.91 -0.24
N PHE A 238 30.64 35.74 -0.67
CA PHE A 238 29.90 34.83 0.21
C PHE A 238 30.73 34.30 1.37
N GLU A 239 31.99 33.91 1.13
CA GLU A 239 32.94 33.48 2.17
C GLU A 239 33.17 34.60 3.20
N ARG A 240 33.32 35.86 2.76
CA ARG A 240 33.44 37.01 3.67
C ARG A 240 32.16 37.29 4.45
N ILE A 241 30.98 37.13 3.85
CA ILE A 241 29.69 37.29 4.54
C ILE A 241 29.53 36.20 5.61
N ILE A 242 29.82 34.94 5.28
CA ILE A 242 29.76 33.81 6.22
C ILE A 242 30.77 33.98 7.37
N ALA A 243 31.98 34.48 7.08
CA ALA A 243 32.97 34.79 8.10
C ALA A 243 32.53 35.94 9.01
N HIS A 244 31.88 36.98 8.45
CA HIS A 244 31.38 38.13 9.19
C HIS A 244 30.16 37.76 10.07
N GLU A 245 29.33 36.82 9.62
CA GLU A 245 28.20 36.28 10.39
C GLU A 245 28.69 35.34 11.52
N LYS A 246 29.76 34.57 11.28
CA LYS A 246 30.46 33.79 12.32
C LYS A 246 31.10 34.67 13.39
N LEU A 247 31.67 35.83 13.01
CA LEU A 247 32.27 36.78 13.95
C LEU A 247 31.24 37.63 14.70
N GLY A 248 30.09 37.93 14.09
CA GLY A 248 28.96 38.65 14.70
C GLY A 248 28.16 37.85 15.75
N ARG A 249 28.39 36.54 15.85
CA ARG A 249 27.77 35.63 16.85
C ARG A 249 28.68 35.37 18.07
N SER A 250 29.62 36.26 18.37
CA SER A 250 30.48 36.18 19.58
C SER A 250 29.82 36.79 20.83
N ALA A 251 28.55 36.50 21.05
CA ALA A 251 27.92 36.58 22.37
C ALA A 251 27.23 35.24 22.60
N PRO A 252 27.48 34.54 23.72
CA PRO A 252 26.89 33.23 23.94
C PRO A 252 25.40 33.43 24.12
N LEU A 253 24.59 32.99 23.15
CA LEU A 253 23.18 32.76 23.40
C LEU A 253 23.10 31.72 24.51
N GLN A 254 22.72 32.17 25.72
CA GLN A 254 22.40 31.30 26.83
C GLN A 254 21.29 30.34 26.38
N ARG A 255 21.71 29.12 26.01
CA ARG A 255 20.82 27.99 25.81
C ARG A 255 20.34 27.58 27.20
N TRP A 256 19.05 27.78 27.46
CA TRP A 256 18.40 27.43 28.71
C TRP A 256 18.73 25.98 29.08
N ARG A 257 19.52 25.79 30.13
CA ARG A 257 19.78 24.50 30.76
C ARG A 257 18.59 24.14 31.63
N SER A 258 17.56 23.53 31.05
CA SER A 258 16.49 22.92 31.85
C SER A 258 16.40 21.40 31.72
N CYS A 259 17.03 20.76 30.73
CA CYS A 259 17.10 19.29 30.66
C CYS A 259 18.38 18.83 29.94
N PRO A 260 19.42 18.35 30.65
CA PRO A 260 20.58 17.74 30.01
C PRO A 260 20.27 16.36 29.39
N GLU A 261 19.15 15.73 29.78
CA GLU A 261 18.74 14.41 29.29
C GLU A 261 18.02 14.41 27.93
N LEU A 262 17.57 15.57 27.42
CA LEU A 262 16.92 15.67 26.10
C LEU A 262 17.92 15.83 24.94
N ASN A 263 19.21 16.04 25.27
CA ASN A 263 20.31 16.19 24.31
C ASN A 263 21.14 14.91 24.14
N ARG A 264 20.88 13.89 24.97
CA ARG A 264 21.27 12.52 24.61
C ARG A 264 20.23 12.06 23.60
N GLY A 265 20.60 12.10 22.32
CA GLY A 265 19.98 11.19 21.36
C GLY A 265 19.96 9.78 21.96
N PRO A 266 18.92 8.96 21.67
CA PRO A 266 18.75 7.69 22.35
C PRO A 266 20.03 6.85 22.22
N PRO A 267 20.46 6.15 23.29
CA PRO A 267 21.60 5.26 23.23
C PRO A 267 21.41 4.27 22.07
N SER A 268 22.49 4.03 21.33
CA SER A 268 22.58 3.31 20.04
C SER A 268 22.19 1.82 20.06
N HIS A 269 21.37 1.40 21.03
CA HIS A 269 20.97 0.02 21.25
C HIS A 269 19.46 -0.15 21.50
N TRP A 270 18.61 0.72 20.95
CA TRP A 270 17.17 0.51 20.94
C TRP A 270 16.73 0.17 19.51
N PRO A 271 16.45 -1.10 19.18
CA PRO A 271 16.12 -1.52 17.81
C PRO A 271 14.86 -0.86 17.24
N VAL A 272 13.99 -0.32 18.10
CA VAL A 272 12.64 0.15 17.74
C VAL A 272 12.67 1.46 16.94
N LEU A 273 13.63 2.36 17.19
CA LEU A 273 13.71 3.67 16.52
C LEU A 273 14.49 3.65 15.20
N VAL A 274 15.22 2.56 14.93
CA VAL A 274 15.89 2.32 13.64
C VAL A 274 14.89 1.91 12.55
N LEU A 275 13.70 1.43 12.94
CA LEU A 275 12.67 0.98 12.00
C LEU A 275 12.03 2.14 11.23
N GLU A 276 11.81 3.27 11.89
CA GLU A 276 11.04 4.41 11.36
C GLU A 276 11.86 5.22 10.33
N GLY A 277 13.15 5.44 10.60
CA GLY A 277 14.04 6.19 9.68
C GLY A 277 14.38 5.45 8.39
N ILE A 278 14.18 4.13 8.31
CA ILE A 278 14.52 3.36 7.11
C ILE A 278 13.34 3.30 6.12
N GLY A 279 12.12 3.57 6.58
CA GLY A 279 10.96 3.78 5.70
C GLY A 279 11.09 5.05 4.86
N GLU A 280 11.55 6.15 5.46
CA GLU A 280 11.68 7.46 4.79
C GLU A 280 12.70 7.47 3.63
N ASP A 281 13.79 6.71 3.77
CA ASP A 281 14.80 6.59 2.69
C ASP A 281 14.28 5.81 1.47
N MET A 282 13.29 4.92 1.67
CA MET A 282 12.66 4.16 0.57
C MET A 282 11.69 5.02 -0.25
N GLU A 283 11.05 6.04 0.34
CA GLU A 283 10.13 6.93 -0.37
C GLU A 283 10.82 7.81 -1.41
N ARG A 284 12.13 8.03 -1.28
CA ARG A 284 12.91 8.81 -2.26
C ARG A 284 13.14 8.08 -3.57
N LEU A 285 12.93 6.76 -3.61
CA LEU A 285 13.07 5.98 -4.83
C LEU A 285 11.74 5.96 -5.58
N ASN A 286 11.64 6.75 -6.65
CA ASN A 286 10.45 6.81 -7.51
C ASN A 286 10.32 5.50 -8.32
N VAL A 287 9.83 4.44 -7.67
CA VAL A 287 9.55 3.14 -8.28
C VAL A 287 8.23 3.25 -9.04
N PRO A 288 8.19 2.91 -10.35
CA PRO A 288 6.94 2.89 -11.09
C PRO A 288 5.93 1.92 -10.45
N LEU A 289 4.69 2.37 -10.23
CA LEU A 289 3.61 1.55 -9.64
C LEU A 289 3.40 0.22 -10.41
N MET A 290 3.60 0.25 -11.74
CA MET A 290 3.57 -0.95 -12.58
C MET A 290 4.56 -2.03 -12.15
N LEU A 291 5.74 -1.65 -11.63
CA LEU A 291 6.72 -2.61 -11.16
C LEU A 291 6.29 -3.26 -9.84
N ILE A 292 5.71 -2.47 -8.93
CA ILE A 292 5.17 -2.97 -7.66
C ILE A 292 4.04 -3.97 -7.93
N LEU A 293 3.11 -3.62 -8.82
CA LEU A 293 2.01 -4.48 -9.22
C LEU A 293 2.52 -5.76 -9.92
N LEU A 294 3.58 -5.65 -10.74
CA LEU A 294 4.22 -6.81 -11.36
C LEU A 294 4.78 -7.77 -10.30
N VAL A 295 5.48 -7.27 -9.28
CA VAL A 295 6.05 -8.10 -8.20
C VAL A 295 4.95 -8.81 -7.41
N VAL A 296 3.90 -8.09 -7.02
CA VAL A 296 2.75 -8.67 -6.32
C VAL A 296 2.07 -9.74 -7.18
N SER A 297 1.83 -9.45 -8.46
CA SER A 297 1.21 -10.42 -9.37
C SER A 297 2.08 -11.66 -9.61
N ALA A 298 3.39 -11.50 -9.72
CA ALA A 298 4.33 -12.62 -9.88
C ALA A 298 4.38 -13.50 -8.62
N TYR A 299 4.30 -12.88 -7.43
CA TYR A 299 4.21 -13.61 -6.17
C TYR A 299 2.91 -14.41 -6.06
N ILE A 300 1.76 -13.80 -6.35
CA ILE A 300 0.46 -14.49 -6.35
C ILE A 300 0.47 -15.65 -7.35
N LEU A 301 1.02 -15.43 -8.55
CA LEU A 301 1.15 -16.49 -9.55
C LEU A 301 2.02 -17.65 -9.06
N PHE A 302 3.17 -17.35 -8.47
CA PHE A 302 4.07 -18.34 -7.92
C PHE A 302 3.41 -19.17 -6.81
N THR A 303 2.82 -18.51 -5.81
CA THR A 303 2.16 -19.17 -4.68
C THR A 303 0.92 -19.95 -5.14
N GLY A 304 0.14 -19.43 -6.08
CA GLY A 304 -1.03 -20.12 -6.62
C GLY A 304 -0.67 -21.40 -7.41
N LEU A 305 0.40 -21.36 -8.21
CA LEU A 305 0.90 -22.56 -8.89
C LEU A 305 1.48 -23.60 -7.92
N LEU A 306 2.15 -23.14 -6.86
CA LEU A 306 2.65 -24.01 -5.80
C LEU A 306 1.49 -24.67 -5.05
N LEU A 307 0.45 -23.91 -4.71
CA LEU A 307 -0.72 -24.42 -4.03
C LEU A 307 -1.48 -25.43 -4.90
N LYS A 308 -1.66 -25.16 -6.20
CA LYS A 308 -2.21 -26.13 -7.15
C LYS A 308 -1.41 -27.44 -7.22
N ARG A 309 -0.10 -27.38 -6.96
CA ARG A 309 0.74 -28.59 -6.95
C ARG A 309 0.51 -29.44 -5.70
N TRP A 310 0.17 -28.81 -4.58
CA TRP A 310 -0.12 -29.48 -3.30
C TRP A 310 -1.58 -29.92 -3.18
N GLU A 311 -2.51 -29.07 -3.57
CA GLU A 311 -3.96 -29.32 -3.59
C GLU A 311 -4.38 -29.67 -5.02
N THR A 312 -4.53 -30.98 -5.29
CA THR A 312 -4.88 -31.46 -6.63
C THR A 312 -6.27 -31.03 -7.07
N ASP A 313 -7.16 -30.75 -6.12
CA ASP A 313 -8.59 -30.53 -6.34
C ASP A 313 -8.92 -29.10 -6.80
N PHE A 314 -8.05 -28.13 -6.53
CA PHE A 314 -8.30 -26.73 -6.91
C PHE A 314 -8.06 -26.47 -8.39
N SER A 315 -8.87 -25.65 -9.07
CA SER A 315 -8.45 -25.15 -10.38
C SER A 315 -7.29 -24.16 -10.24
N VAL A 316 -6.58 -23.87 -11.34
CA VAL A 316 -5.50 -22.86 -11.32
C VAL A 316 -6.07 -21.49 -10.94
N PHE A 317 -7.27 -21.17 -11.41
CA PHE A 317 -7.93 -19.91 -11.08
C PHE A 317 -8.33 -19.86 -9.60
N ASP A 318 -8.90 -20.93 -9.06
CA ASP A 318 -9.30 -21.00 -7.65
C ASP A 318 -8.10 -20.86 -6.72
N SER A 319 -6.95 -21.43 -7.10
CA SER A 319 -5.71 -21.30 -6.35
C SER A 319 -5.20 -19.86 -6.35
N LEU A 320 -5.26 -19.17 -7.49
CA LEU A 320 -4.87 -17.75 -7.60
C LEU A 320 -5.85 -16.84 -6.84
N TYR A 321 -7.14 -17.13 -6.94
CA TYR A 321 -8.20 -16.44 -6.23
C TYR A 321 -8.00 -16.58 -4.72
N PHE A 322 -7.80 -17.81 -4.23
CA PHE A 322 -7.49 -18.07 -2.83
C PHE A 322 -6.26 -17.29 -2.37
N CYS A 323 -5.14 -17.34 -3.13
CA CYS A 323 -3.94 -16.59 -2.77
C CYS A 323 -4.22 -15.08 -2.70
N PHE A 324 -4.93 -14.50 -3.66
CA PHE A 324 -5.24 -13.07 -3.64
C PHE A 324 -6.11 -12.67 -2.43
N ILE A 325 -7.23 -13.38 -2.22
CA ILE A 325 -8.18 -13.11 -1.11
C ILE A 325 -7.51 -13.29 0.26
N THR A 326 -6.58 -14.25 0.37
CA THR A 326 -5.81 -14.50 1.58
C THR A 326 -4.78 -13.40 1.86
N LEU A 327 -3.97 -13.04 0.86
CA LEU A 327 -2.88 -12.07 1.02
C LEU A 327 -3.40 -10.64 1.20
N THR A 328 -4.59 -10.34 0.69
CA THR A 328 -5.30 -9.07 0.91
C THR A 328 -6.10 -9.06 2.22
N THR A 329 -6.02 -10.13 3.02
CA THR A 329 -6.74 -10.31 4.29
C THR A 329 -8.26 -10.12 4.17
N ILE A 330 -8.84 -10.46 3.01
CA ILE A 330 -10.30 -10.46 2.79
C ILE A 330 -10.91 -11.73 3.38
N GLY A 331 -10.29 -12.89 3.09
CA GLY A 331 -10.61 -14.17 3.73
C GLY A 331 -12.07 -14.63 3.62
N PHE A 332 -12.64 -14.74 2.42
CA PHE A 332 -14.03 -15.19 2.27
C PHE A 332 -14.32 -16.60 2.82
N GLY A 333 -13.33 -17.48 2.85
CA GLY A 333 -13.46 -18.84 3.40
C GLY A 333 -14.32 -19.78 2.56
N ASP A 334 -14.59 -19.42 1.31
CA ASP A 334 -15.29 -20.23 0.32
C ASP A 334 -14.41 -21.37 -0.23
N ILE A 335 -13.10 -21.14 -0.31
CA ILE A 335 -12.08 -22.12 -0.69
C ILE A 335 -10.99 -22.11 0.38
N VAL A 336 -10.69 -23.26 0.98
CA VAL A 336 -9.63 -23.41 2.00
C VAL A 336 -8.86 -24.72 1.77
N PRO A 337 -7.52 -24.72 1.84
CA PRO A 337 -6.71 -25.92 1.70
C PRO A 337 -7.09 -26.98 2.74
N SER A 338 -7.35 -28.20 2.30
CA SER A 338 -7.82 -29.29 3.18
C SER A 338 -6.67 -30.10 3.78
N HIS A 339 -5.47 -30.08 3.18
CA HIS A 339 -4.37 -30.96 3.60
C HIS A 339 -3.56 -30.39 4.78
N PRO A 340 -3.57 -31.04 5.96
CA PRO A 340 -2.96 -30.49 7.18
C PRO A 340 -1.42 -30.42 7.15
N LYS A 341 -0.76 -31.25 6.32
CA LYS A 341 0.72 -31.32 6.26
C LYS A 341 1.35 -30.14 5.51
N TYR A 342 0.72 -29.68 4.43
CA TYR A 342 1.22 -28.55 3.62
C TYR A 342 0.78 -27.19 4.18
N PHE A 343 -0.13 -27.21 5.15
CA PHE A 343 -0.69 -26.03 5.77
C PHE A 343 0.38 -25.13 6.44
N MET A 344 1.30 -25.69 7.22
CA MET A 344 2.35 -24.89 7.90
C MET A 344 3.26 -24.16 6.91
N VAL A 345 3.63 -24.82 5.81
CA VAL A 345 4.45 -24.21 4.76
C VAL A 345 3.65 -23.13 4.03
N THR A 346 2.37 -23.39 3.76
CA THR A 346 1.44 -22.40 3.20
C THR A 346 1.34 -21.16 4.09
N PHE A 347 1.35 -21.32 5.41
CA PHE A 347 1.31 -20.19 6.33
C PHE A 347 2.57 -19.31 6.26
N ILE A 348 3.75 -19.90 6.10
CA ILE A 348 4.99 -19.14 5.86
C ILE A 348 4.86 -18.29 4.59
N PHE A 349 4.31 -18.87 3.52
CA PHE A 349 4.03 -18.13 2.27
C PHE A 349 2.96 -17.05 2.45
N ILE A 350 1.98 -17.25 3.33
CA ILE A 350 0.99 -16.21 3.64
C ILE A 350 1.66 -15.05 4.37
N ILE A 351 2.51 -15.31 5.38
CA ILE A 351 3.25 -14.25 6.10
C ILE A 351 4.15 -13.46 5.14
N SER A 352 4.96 -14.14 4.32
CA SER A 352 5.85 -13.46 3.37
C SER A 352 5.05 -12.68 2.33
N GLY A 353 3.90 -13.20 1.89
CA GLY A 353 3.03 -12.51 0.95
C GLY A 353 2.37 -11.26 1.55
N MET A 354 1.92 -11.33 2.80
CA MET A 354 1.39 -10.16 3.52
C MET A 354 2.46 -9.09 3.71
N ALA A 355 3.73 -9.48 3.93
CA ALA A 355 4.84 -8.53 3.99
C ALA A 355 5.11 -7.86 2.62
N ILE A 356 5.03 -8.61 1.51
CA ILE A 356 5.11 -8.05 0.15
C ILE A 356 3.94 -7.09 -0.12
N MET A 357 2.73 -7.45 0.31
CA MET A 357 1.56 -6.57 0.20
C MET A 357 1.73 -5.29 1.03
N SER A 358 2.25 -5.39 2.25
CA SER A 358 2.57 -4.22 3.10
C SER A 358 3.59 -3.29 2.44
N MET A 359 4.69 -3.83 1.91
CA MET A 359 5.65 -3.06 1.10
C MET A 359 4.95 -2.37 -0.09
N ALA A 360 4.09 -3.10 -0.81
CA ALA A 360 3.37 -2.56 -1.96
C ALA A 360 2.43 -1.41 -1.58
N PHE A 361 1.75 -1.51 -0.43
CA PHE A 361 0.92 -0.43 0.10
C PHE A 361 1.75 0.78 0.51
N LYS A 362 2.85 0.59 1.28
CA LYS A 362 3.75 1.66 1.70
C LYS A 362 4.27 2.46 0.49
N LEU A 363 4.80 1.77 -0.51
CA LEU A 363 5.33 2.42 -1.72
C LEU A 363 4.22 2.97 -2.64
N GLY A 364 3.07 2.31 -2.70
CA GLY A 364 1.93 2.74 -3.52
C GLY A 364 1.24 3.99 -2.98
N GLN A 365 1.21 4.17 -1.65
CA GLN A 365 0.52 5.27 -0.98
C GLN A 365 1.00 6.64 -1.47
N SER A 366 2.32 6.84 -1.60
CA SER A 366 2.89 8.12 -2.07
C SER A 366 2.41 8.50 -3.48
N THR A 367 2.27 7.50 -4.35
CA THR A 367 1.79 7.67 -5.73
C THR A 367 0.28 7.96 -5.75
N ILE A 368 -0.50 7.24 -4.95
CA ILE A 368 -1.95 7.44 -4.84
C ILE A 368 -2.26 8.83 -4.30
N VAL A 369 -1.59 9.26 -3.23
CA VAL A 369 -1.74 10.60 -2.64
C VAL A 369 -1.39 11.69 -3.64
N SER A 370 -0.33 11.50 -4.42
CA SER A 370 0.07 12.43 -5.49
C SER A 370 -0.99 12.53 -6.59
N CYS A 371 -1.57 11.41 -7.00
CA CYS A 371 -2.66 11.37 -7.98
C CYS A 371 -3.90 12.09 -7.44
N TYR A 372 -4.30 11.77 -6.20
CA TYR A 372 -5.44 12.37 -5.53
C TYR A 372 -5.29 13.89 -5.39
N ARG A 373 -4.09 14.37 -5.03
CA ARG A 373 -3.77 15.80 -4.97
C ARG A 373 -3.98 16.48 -6.33
N ARG A 374 -3.54 15.86 -7.44
CA ARG A 374 -3.77 16.40 -8.79
C ARG A 374 -5.25 16.45 -9.14
N CYS A 375 -6.00 15.38 -8.88
CA CYS A 375 -7.46 15.35 -9.10
C CYS A 375 -8.18 16.45 -8.30
N MET A 376 -7.81 16.65 -7.04
CA MET A 376 -8.37 17.70 -6.20
C MET A 376 -8.06 19.11 -6.72
N LEU A 377 -6.83 19.34 -7.21
CA LEU A 377 -6.45 20.63 -7.79
C LEU A 377 -7.25 20.93 -9.08
N CYS A 378 -7.51 19.92 -9.91
CA CYS A 378 -8.38 20.05 -11.08
C CYS A 378 -9.81 20.43 -10.69
N ILE A 379 -10.37 19.79 -9.65
CA ILE A 379 -11.76 20.01 -9.21
C ILE A 379 -11.90 21.37 -8.48
N SER A 380 -10.94 21.73 -7.63
CA SER A 380 -10.96 22.99 -6.86
C SER A 380 -10.53 24.23 -7.65
N ARG A 381 -10.13 24.07 -8.92
CA ARG A 381 -9.60 25.14 -9.78
C ARG A 381 -8.51 25.98 -9.09
N GLY A 382 -7.67 25.33 -8.28
CA GLY A 382 -6.55 25.98 -7.57
C GLY A 382 -6.92 26.83 -6.35
N ARG A 383 -8.15 26.75 -5.83
CA ARG A 383 -8.53 27.47 -4.59
C ARG A 383 -7.97 26.84 -3.31
N VAL A 384 -7.60 25.57 -3.36
CA VAL A 384 -6.95 24.86 -2.24
C VAL A 384 -5.44 24.98 -2.41
N LYS A 385 -4.82 25.93 -1.71
CA LYS A 385 -3.35 26.02 -1.59
C LYS A 385 -2.93 25.20 -0.38
N TYR A 386 -2.12 24.18 -0.61
CA TYR A 386 -1.34 23.56 0.46
C TYR A 386 -0.15 24.47 0.75
N GLU A 387 0.00 24.90 2.00
CA GLU A 387 1.32 25.30 2.49
C GLU A 387 2.21 24.07 2.43
N VAL A 388 3.28 24.17 1.65
CA VAL A 388 4.36 23.19 1.66
C VAL A 388 4.97 23.31 3.06
N ILE A 389 4.74 22.32 3.91
CA ILE A 389 5.60 22.11 5.07
C ILE A 389 6.95 21.71 4.46
N GLN A 390 7.77 22.72 4.24
CA GLN A 390 9.19 22.57 3.97
C GLN A 390 9.78 22.44 5.36
N ASP A 391 10.08 21.21 5.77
CA ASP A 391 10.85 20.97 6.98
C ASP A 391 12.22 21.64 6.79
N ASP A 392 12.43 22.76 7.50
CA ASP A 392 13.70 23.49 7.63
C ASP A 392 14.72 22.72 8.48
#